data_AF-A0A928JVZ1-F1
#
_entry.id   AF-A0A928JVZ1-F1
#
_cell.length_a   1.000
_cell.length_b   1.000
_cell.length_c   1.000
_cell.angle_alpha   90.00
_cell.angle_beta   90.00
_cell.angle_gamma   90.00
#
_symmetry.space_group_name_H-M   'P 1'
#
loop_
_entity.id
_entity.type
_entity.pdbx_description
1 polymer ?
#
loop_
_entity_poly.entity_id
_entity_poly.type
_entity_poly.pdbx_seq_one_letter_code
_entity_poly.pdbx_strand_id
1 'polypeptide(L)' 'MKEKLLKRLSSAQFAMYELRLFLDTHKDDSEALAMYEKYQSKYDTLKKEYEEQFGALTLNGKNSDEWLKDPWPWDLA' A
#
# COMPACT_ATOMS: atom_id res chain seq x y z
N MET A 1 8.54 -13.23 5.71
CA MET A 1 7.57 -13.21 4.58
C MET A 1 6.84 -11.86 4.50
N LYS A 2 6.24 -11.40 5.61
CA LYS A 2 5.60 -10.07 5.75
C LYS A 2 6.47 -8.89 5.25
N GLU A 3 7.71 -8.76 5.72
CA GLU A 3 8.61 -7.66 5.34
C GLU A 3 8.92 -7.60 3.84
N LYS A 4 9.05 -8.76 3.19
CA LYS A 4 9.31 -8.84 1.74
C LYS A 4 8.12 -8.31 0.94
N LEU A 5 6.89 -8.61 1.37
CA LEU A 5 5.67 -8.08 0.75
C LEU A 5 5.53 -6.58 0.98
N LEU A 6 5.77 -6.09 2.21
CA LEU A 6 5.77 -4.66 2.53
C LEU A 6 6.79 -3.89 1.68
N LYS A 7 8.00 -4.44 1.51
CA LYS A 7 9.03 -3.80 0.67
C LYS A 7 8.57 -3.71 -0.79
N ARG A 8 7.95 -4.76 -1.34
CA ARG A 8 7.42 -4.75 -2.72
C ARG A 8 6.28 -3.75 -2.89
N LEU A 9 5.37 -3.66 -1.91
CA LEU A 9 4.31 -2.67 -1.85
C LEU A 9 4.87 -1.25 -1.86
N SER A 10 5.81 -0.97 -0.95
CA SER A 10 6.47 0.34 -0.84
C SER A 10 7.19 0.73 -2.13
N SER A 11 7.89 -0.21 -2.79
CA SER A 11 8.54 0.08 -4.07
C SER A 11 7.54 0.40 -5.19
N ALA A 12 6.40 -0.30 -5.26
CA ALA A 12 5.36 0.00 -6.24
C ALA A 12 4.70 1.37 -5.97
N GLN A 13 4.43 1.67 -4.70
CA GLN A 13 3.87 2.95 -4.27
C GLN A 13 4.82 4.11 -4.57
N PHE A 14 6.12 3.93 -4.34
CA PHE A 14 7.15 4.93 -4.67
C PHE A 14 7.18 5.22 -6.17
N ALA A 15 7.18 4.18 -7.01
CA ALA A 15 7.13 4.37 -8.46
C ALA A 15 5.88 5.14 -8.93
N MET A 16 4.71 4.86 -8.34
CA MET A 16 3.49 5.62 -8.62
C MET A 16 3.61 7.09 -8.21
N TYR A 17 4.23 7.36 -7.06
CA TYR A 17 4.44 8.73 -6.56
C TYR A 17 5.35 9.53 -7.50
N GLU A 18 6.49 8.96 -7.91
CA GLU A 18 7.42 9.61 -8.84
C GLU A 18 6.77 9.86 -10.21
N LEU A 19 6.01 8.89 -10.74
CA LEU A 19 5.28 9.06 -12.00
C LEU A 19 4.22 10.14 -11.90
N ARG A 20 3.52 10.24 -10.75
CA ARG A 20 2.54 11.31 -10.53
C ARG A 20 3.20 12.68 -10.54
N LEU A 21 4.33 12.82 -9.85
CA LEU A 21 5.11 14.05 -9.82
C LEU A 21 5.63 14.45 -11.20
N PHE A 22 6.07 13.46 -11.99
CA PHE A 22 6.49 13.68 -13.38
C PHE A 22 5.34 14.20 -14.25
N LEU A 23 4.16 13.57 -14.16
CA LEU A 23 2.96 13.92 -14.91
C LEU A 23 2.41 15.32 -14.57
N ASP A 24 2.70 15.87 -13.39
CA ASP A 24 2.31 17.25 -13.05
C ASP A 24 2.93 18.28 -14.02
N THR A 25 4.09 17.96 -14.59
CA THR A 25 4.81 18.79 -15.58
C THR A 25 4.67 18.27 -17.02
N HIS A 26 4.35 16.99 -17.22
CA HIS A 26 4.23 16.33 -18.53
C HIS A 26 2.83 15.69 -18.71
N LYS A 27 1.80 16.53 -18.72
CA LYS A 27 0.38 16.09 -18.61
C LYS A 27 -0.10 15.14 -19.72
N ASP A 28 0.48 15.25 -20.91
CA ASP A 28 0.08 14.49 -22.09
C ASP A 28 1.02 13.30 -22.38
N ASP A 29 1.93 12.98 -21.45
CA ASP A 29 2.82 11.82 -21.58
C ASP A 29 2.05 10.51 -21.35
N SER A 30 1.58 9.92 -22.45
CA SER A 30 0.84 8.66 -22.45
C SER A 30 1.66 7.47 -21.96
N GLU A 31 2.99 7.52 -22.09
CA GLU A 31 3.86 6.42 -21.66
C GLU A 31 3.99 6.42 -20.13
N ALA A 32 4.22 7.60 -19.54
CA ALA A 32 4.24 7.79 -18.09
C ALA A 32 2.89 7.41 -17.45
N LEU A 33 1.77 7.75 -18.11
CA LEU A 33 0.44 7.35 -17.65
C LEU A 33 0.25 5.82 -17.69
N ALA A 34 0.61 5.16 -18.79
CA ALA A 34 0.53 3.71 -18.90
C ALA A 34 1.42 2.99 -17.86
N MET A 35 2.61 3.54 -17.58
CA MET A 35 3.46 3.06 -16.51
C MET A 35 2.80 3.21 -15.13
N TYR A 36 2.15 4.35 -14.86
CA TYR A 36 1.45 4.58 -13.60
C TYR A 36 0.35 3.55 -13.38
N GLU A 37 -0.50 3.32 -14.39
CA GLU A 37 -1.58 2.32 -14.35
C GLU A 37 -1.05 0.90 -14.11
N LYS A 38 0.08 0.55 -14.74
CA LYS A 38 0.76 -0.73 -14.52
C LYS A 38 1.23 -0.90 -13.08
N TYR A 39 1.83 0.14 -12.49
CA TYR A 39 2.26 0.08 -11.09
C TYR A 39 1.08 0.09 -10.12
N GLN A 40 -0.01 0.78 -10.44
CA GLN A 40 -1.26 0.74 -9.67
C GLN A 40 -1.83 -0.67 -9.61
N SER A 41 -2.00 -1.32 -10.77
CA SER A 41 -2.49 -2.72 -10.82
C SER A 41 -1.59 -3.69 -10.03
N LYS A 42 -0.26 -3.48 -10.10
CA LYS A 42 0.72 -4.26 -9.32
C LYS A 42 0.59 -3.99 -7.82
N TYR A 43 0.41 -2.74 -7.42
CA TYR A 43 0.20 -2.36 -6.02
C TYR A 43 -1.08 -2.99 -5.47
N ASP A 44 -2.19 -2.91 -6.20
CA ASP A 44 -3.48 -3.46 -5.77
C ASP A 44 -3.41 -4.99 -5.60
N THR A 45 -2.74 -5.69 -6.53
CA THR A 45 -2.50 -7.13 -6.43
C THR A 45 -1.69 -7.48 -5.17
N LEU A 46 -0.59 -6.77 -4.92
CA LEU A 46 0.26 -7.00 -3.74
C LEU A 46 -0.46 -6.63 -2.44
N LYS A 47 -1.30 -5.58 -2.46
CA LYS A 47 -2.08 -5.14 -1.31
C LYS A 47 -3.08 -6.22 -0.93
N LYS A 48 -3.81 -6.76 -1.92
CA LYS A 48 -4.73 -7.87 -1.71
C LYS A 48 -4.02 -9.10 -1.13
N GLU A 49 -2.89 -9.50 -1.70
CA GLU A 49 -2.09 -10.62 -1.20
C GLU A 49 -1.63 -10.41 0.27
N TYR A 50 -1.22 -9.19 0.61
CA TYR A 50 -0.85 -8.84 1.98
C TYR A 50 -2.06 -8.87 2.92
N GLU A 51 -3.19 -8.28 2.52
CA GLU A 51 -4.38 -8.16 3.36
C GLU A 51 -5.04 -9.52 3.64
N GLU A 52 -4.99 -10.45 2.69
CA GLU A 52 -5.45 -11.83 2.85
C GLU A 52 -4.60 -12.61 3.88
N GLN A 53 -3.31 -12.29 4.01
CA GLN A 53 -2.39 -13.01 4.89
C GLN A 53 -2.21 -12.36 6.27
N PHE A 54 -2.26 -11.03 6.35
CA PHE A 54 -1.85 -10.28 7.55
C PHE A 54 -2.91 -9.30 8.04
N GLY A 55 -4.07 -9.22 7.38
CA GLY A 55 -5.12 -8.25 7.68
C GLY A 55 -4.90 -6.90 7.00
N ALA A 56 -5.88 -6.00 7.20
CA ALA A 56 -5.95 -4.70 6.53
C ALA A 56 -4.65 -3.89 6.64
N LEU A 57 -4.11 -3.45 5.50
CA LEU A 57 -2.87 -2.67 5.45
C LEU A 57 -3.12 -1.19 5.79
N THR A 58 -4.29 -0.69 5.38
CA THR A 58 -4.76 0.66 5.65
C THR A 58 -6.08 0.59 6.40
N LEU A 59 -6.36 1.60 7.23
CA LEU A 59 -7.66 1.69 7.90
C LEU A 59 -8.79 1.63 6.86
N ASN A 60 -9.70 0.71 7.06
CA ASN A 60 -10.89 0.46 6.27
C ASN A 60 -12.01 -0.01 7.22
N GLY A 61 -13.24 -0.10 6.72
CA GLY A 61 -14.39 -0.52 7.54
C GLY A 61 -14.36 -1.99 8.01
N LYS A 62 -13.24 -2.71 7.82
CA LYS A 62 -13.05 -4.12 8.21
C LYS A 62 -11.92 -4.32 9.21
N ASN A 63 -11.28 -3.24 9.70
CA ASN A 63 -10.26 -3.34 10.74
C ASN A 63 -10.87 -3.88 12.04
N SER A 64 -10.13 -4.72 12.77
CA SER A 64 -10.59 -5.22 14.07
C SER A 64 -10.38 -4.17 15.16
N ASP A 65 -11.34 -4.10 16.08
CA ASP A 65 -11.22 -3.32 17.33
C ASP A 65 -10.44 -4.09 18.40
N GLU A 66 -9.62 -5.08 18.01
CA GLU A 66 -8.87 -5.91 18.97
C GLU A 66 -7.86 -5.10 19.77
N TRP A 67 -7.37 -3.98 19.23
CA TRP A 67 -6.51 -3.05 19.94
C TRP A 67 -7.21 -2.31 21.09
N LEU A 68 -8.55 -2.32 21.14
CA LEU A 68 -9.36 -1.78 22.25
C LEU A 68 -9.59 -2.81 23.37
N LYS A 69 -9.15 -4.06 23.21
CA LYS A 69 -9.31 -5.10 24.24
C LYS A 69 -8.19 -4.99 25.27
N ASP A 70 -8.55 -5.04 26.55
CA ASP A 70 -7.58 -5.14 27.65
C ASP A 70 -6.84 -6.49 27.63
N PRO A 71 -5.58 -6.54 28.10
CA PRO A 71 -4.78 -5.41 28.59
C PRO A 71 -4.23 -4.58 27.42
N TRP A 72 -4.12 -3.26 27.62
CA TRP A 72 -3.50 -2.43 26.60
C TRP A 72 -2.03 -2.81 26.41
N PRO A 73 -1.46 -2.62 25.21
CA PRO A 73 -0.07 -2.99 24.93
C PRO A 73 0.97 -2.35 25.88
N TRP A 74 0.63 -1.25 26.55
CA TRP A 74 1.47 -0.56 27.53
C TRP A 74 1.13 -0.88 29.00
N ASP A 75 0.03 -1.59 29.30
CA ASP A 75 -0.28 -2.04 30.67
C ASP A 75 0.63 -3.20 31.11
N LEU A 76 1.34 -3.81 30.15
CA LEU A 76 2.33 -4.87 30.38
C LEU A 76 3.76 -4.33 30.56
N ALA A 77 3.92 -3.00 30.72
CA ALA A 77 5.20 -2.34 30.96
C ALA A 77 5.61 -2.37 32.45
#